data_AF-A0A9J5ZDN2-F1
#
_entry.id   AF-A0A9J5ZDN2-F1
#
_cell.length_a   1.000
_cell.length_b   1.000
_cell.length_c   1.000
_cell.angle_alpha   90.00
_cell.angle_beta   90.00
_cell.angle_gamma   90.00
#
_symmetry.space_group_name_H-M   'P 1'
#
loop_
_entity.id
_entity.type
_entity.pdbx_description
1 polymer ?
#
loop_
_entity_poly.entity_id
_entity_poly.type
_entity_poly.pdbx_seq_one_letter_code
_entity_poly.pdbx_strand_id
1 'polypeptide(L)'
;MLHARLVDEVRQIFIPDADYTKGIRRLLICHQLDKIQRLINEKIWLVHHIIAADVFNGVIKEIVNQALRNTVLQQCLDNVKRFLKKDDHNNII
;
A
#
# COMPACT_ATOMS: atom_id res chain seq x y z
N MET A 1 20.42 16.24 -28.25
CA MET A 1 20.01 15.08 -29.09
C MET A 1 19.14 14.07 -28.33
N LEU A 2 19.45 13.70 -27.07
CA LEU A 2 18.61 12.80 -26.26
C LEU A 2 17.21 13.37 -25.93
N HIS A 3 17.13 14.66 -25.62
CA HIS A 3 15.88 15.35 -25.28
C HIS A 3 14.88 15.39 -26.45
N ALA A 4 15.35 15.58 -27.69
CA ALA A 4 14.49 15.58 -28.87
C ALA A 4 13.90 14.17 -29.14
N ARG A 5 14.71 13.10 -28.98
CA ARG A 5 14.23 11.72 -29.09
C ARG A 5 13.15 11.37 -28.06
N LEU A 6 13.34 11.76 -26.80
CA LEU A 6 12.35 11.52 -25.75
C LEU A 6 11.05 12.30 -26.00
N VAL A 7 11.14 13.55 -26.47
CA VAL A 7 9.97 14.35 -26.83
C VAL A 7 9.20 13.72 -28.00
N ASP A 8 9.90 13.20 -29.00
CA ASP A 8 9.26 12.54 -30.14
C ASP A 8 8.62 11.19 -29.75
N GLU A 9 9.22 10.43 -28.84
CA GLU A 9 8.63 9.21 -28.26
C GLU A 9 7.36 9.51 -27.44
N VAL A 10 7.39 10.56 -26.61
CA VAL A 10 6.23 10.98 -25.82
C VAL A 10 5.09 11.46 -26.73
N ARG A 11 5.40 12.19 -27.81
CA ARG A 11 4.42 12.63 -28.80
C ARG A 11 3.70 11.47 -29.50
N GLN A 12 4.35 10.33 -29.68
CA GLN A 12 3.73 9.15 -30.31
C GLN A 12 2.71 8.43 -29.41
N ILE A 13 2.82 8.57 -28.09
CA ILE A 13 1.94 7.91 -27.10
C ILE A 13 0.89 8.89 -26.53
N PHE A 14 1.14 10.20 -26.69
CA PHE A 14 0.26 11.25 -26.21
C PHE A 14 -0.98 11.39 -27.11
N ILE A 15 -2.12 11.01 -26.56
CA ILE A 15 -3.44 11.19 -27.13
C ILE A 15 -4.04 12.43 -26.44
N PRO A 16 -4.31 13.52 -27.17
CA PRO A 16 -4.98 14.69 -26.61
C PRO A 16 -6.30 14.27 -25.94
N ASP A 17 -6.59 14.88 -24.79
CA ASP A 17 -7.83 14.67 -24.01
C ASP A 17 -8.06 13.25 -23.46
N ALA A 18 -7.10 12.32 -23.61
CA ALA A 18 -7.19 11.00 -22.98
C ALA A 18 -6.98 11.09 -21.46
N ASP A 19 -7.84 10.42 -20.69
CA ASP A 19 -7.70 10.32 -19.23
C ASP A 19 -6.69 9.23 -18.84
N TYR A 20 -5.44 9.66 -18.63
CA TYR A 20 -4.37 8.79 -18.13
C TYR A 20 -4.43 8.57 -16.61
N THR A 21 -5.34 9.22 -15.89
CA THR A 21 -5.36 9.24 -14.41
C THR A 21 -5.45 7.83 -13.84
N LYS A 22 -6.27 6.95 -14.43
CA LYS A 22 -6.41 5.56 -13.99
C LYS A 22 -5.11 4.77 -14.17
N GLY A 23 -4.42 4.96 -15.28
CA GLY A 23 -3.13 4.31 -15.56
C GLY A 23 -2.03 4.81 -14.62
N ILE A 24 -1.93 6.12 -14.43
CA ILE A 24 -0.95 6.75 -13.54
C ILE A 24 -1.16 6.28 -12.09
N ARG A 25 -2.41 6.22 -11.60
CA ARG A 25 -2.72 5.71 -10.25
C ARG A 25 -2.29 4.25 -10.09
N ARG A 26 -2.55 3.39 -11.08
CA ARG A 26 -2.13 1.98 -11.04
C ARG A 26 -0.60 1.87 -10.97
N LEU A 27 0.11 2.61 -11.82
CA LEU A 27 1.58 2.62 -11.82
C LEU A 27 2.14 3.09 -10.47
N LEU A 28 1.56 4.13 -9.89
CA LEU A 28 1.95 4.63 -8.56
C LEU A 28 1.76 3.57 -7.47
N ILE A 29 0.61 2.88 -7.47
CA ILE A 29 0.33 1.79 -6.51
C ILE A 29 1.33 0.64 -6.68
N CYS A 30 1.63 0.22 -7.91
CA CYS A 30 2.63 -0.82 -8.17
C CYS A 30 4.01 -0.40 -7.63
N HIS A 31 4.47 0.81 -7.93
CA HIS A 31 5.74 1.31 -7.41
C HIS A 31 5.79 1.41 -5.87
N GLN A 32 4.67 1.72 -5.22
CA GLN A 32 4.60 1.72 -3.76
C GLN A 32 4.73 0.30 -3.19
N LEU A 33 4.04 -0.68 -3.79
CA LEU A 33 4.14 -2.09 -3.41
C LEU A 33 5.57 -2.61 -3.59
N ASP A 34 6.22 -2.31 -4.72
CA ASP A 34 7.60 -2.69 -4.97
C ASP A 34 8.55 -2.13 -3.91
N LYS A 35 8.39 -0.85 -3.54
CA LYS A 35 9.20 -0.24 -2.47
C LYS A 35 9.02 -0.95 -1.13
N ILE A 36 7.79 -1.29 -0.76
CA ILE A 36 7.49 -2.02 0.48
C ILE A 36 8.12 -3.41 0.45
N GLN A 37 7.99 -4.13 -0.66
CA GLN A 37 8.61 -5.46 -0.83
C GLN A 37 10.13 -5.40 -0.72
N ARG A 38 10.76 -4.36 -1.27
CA ARG A 38 12.20 -4.14 -1.13
C ARG A 38 12.61 -3.86 0.32
N LEU A 39 11.84 -3.07 1.07
CA LEU A 39 12.10 -2.88 2.51
C LEU A 39 12.01 -4.20 3.28
N ILE A 40 11.04 -5.05 2.96
CA ILE A 40 10.89 -6.36 3.61
C ILE A 40 12.05 -7.29 3.23
N ASN A 41 12.34 -7.43 1.94
CA ASN A 41 13.27 -8.45 1.44
C ASN A 41 14.74 -8.03 1.55
N GLU A 42 15.07 -6.79 1.21
CA GLU A 42 16.47 -6.32 1.19
C GLU A 42 16.92 -5.79 2.56
N LYS A 43 16.01 -5.15 3.30
CA LYS A 43 16.33 -4.57 4.62
C LYS A 43 15.92 -5.45 5.78
N ILE A 44 15.26 -6.60 5.51
CA ILE A 44 14.80 -7.56 6.51
C ILE A 44 13.92 -6.85 7.57
N TRP A 45 13.11 -5.88 7.12
CA TRP A 45 12.19 -5.20 8.02
C TRP A 45 11.06 -6.16 8.41
N LEU A 46 10.90 -6.37 9.72
CA LEU A 46 9.79 -7.11 10.29
C LEU A 46 8.50 -6.28 10.19
N VAL A 47 7.86 -6.34 9.03
CA VAL A 47 6.59 -5.66 8.75
C VAL A 47 5.44 -6.63 8.99
N HIS A 48 4.49 -6.25 9.83
CA HIS A 48 3.24 -7.00 10.02
C HIS A 48 2.26 -6.65 8.89
N HIS A 49 1.94 -7.63 8.03
CA HIS A 49 0.98 -7.43 6.94
C HIS A 49 -0.46 -7.43 7.46
N ILE A 50 -1.21 -6.38 7.16
CA ILE A 50 -2.64 -6.26 7.50
C ILE A 50 -3.44 -6.42 6.22
N ILE A 51 -4.25 -7.47 6.13
CA ILE A 51 -5.05 -7.76 4.93
C ILE A 51 -6.31 -6.90 4.97
N ALA A 52 -6.46 -6.00 3.99
CA ALA A 52 -7.63 -5.12 3.85
C ALA A 52 -8.42 -5.39 2.56
N ALA A 53 -8.16 -6.50 1.85
CA ALA A 53 -8.78 -6.79 0.55
C ALA A 53 -10.32 -6.79 0.61
N ASP A 54 -10.89 -7.38 1.66
CA ASP A 54 -12.35 -7.48 1.84
C ASP A 54 -13.04 -6.14 2.04
N VAL A 55 -12.31 -5.10 2.47
CA VAL A 55 -12.82 -3.73 2.61
C VAL A 55 -13.16 -3.12 1.25
N PHE A 56 -12.49 -3.55 0.18
CA PHE A 56 -12.62 -2.97 -1.15
C PHE A 56 -13.61 -3.71 -2.08
N ASN A 57 -14.23 -4.81 -1.63
CA ASN A 57 -15.11 -5.65 -2.46
C ASN A 57 -16.53 -5.07 -2.71
N GLY A 58 -16.65 -3.74 -2.81
CA GLY A 58 -17.87 -3.08 -3.32
C GLY A 58 -19.08 -3.07 -2.38
N VAL A 59 -18.87 -3.26 -1.08
CA VAL A 59 -19.98 -3.32 -0.12
C VAL A 59 -20.48 -1.91 0.26
N ILE A 60 -21.75 -1.80 0.66
CA ILE A 60 -22.37 -0.54 1.13
C ILE A 60 -21.53 0.03 2.28
N LYS A 61 -21.42 1.37 2.37
CA LYS A 61 -20.58 2.11 3.32
C LYS A 61 -20.62 1.57 4.77
N GLU A 62 -21.79 1.16 5.26
CA GLU A 62 -21.93 0.59 6.60
C GLU A 62 -21.25 -0.78 6.74
N ILE A 63 -21.37 -1.64 5.73
CA ILE A 63 -20.70 -2.94 5.73
C ILE A 63 -19.19 -2.77 5.52
N VAL A 64 -18.75 -1.79 4.73
CA VAL A 64 -17.32 -1.42 4.61
C VAL A 64 -16.77 -0.95 5.93
N ASN A 65 -17.50 -0.09 6.67
CA ASN A 65 -17.10 0.36 8.00
C ASN A 65 -17.01 -0.82 8.99
N GLN A 66 -17.93 -1.78 8.90
CA GLN A 66 -17.89 -2.97 9.74
C GLN A 66 -16.74 -3.92 9.36
N ALA A 67 -16.52 -4.17 8.07
CA ALA A 67 -15.40 -4.99 7.59
C ALA A 67 -14.05 -4.36 7.93
N LEU A 68 -13.93 -3.03 7.82
CA LEU A 68 -12.74 -2.29 8.25
C LEU A 68 -12.50 -2.44 9.76
N ARG A 69 -13.55 -2.30 10.58
CA ARG A 69 -13.44 -2.46 12.04
C ARG A 69 -13.12 -3.89 12.45
N ASN A 70 -13.74 -4.88 11.82
CA ASN A 70 -13.60 -6.29 12.17
C ASN A 70 -12.27 -6.88 11.71
N THR A 71 -11.80 -6.49 10.52
CA THR A 71 -10.61 -7.10 9.91
C THR A 71 -9.37 -6.27 10.17
N VAL A 72 -9.35 -5.01 9.72
CA VAL A 72 -8.14 -4.17 9.74
C VAL A 72 -7.87 -3.66 11.15
N LEU A 73 -8.87 -3.04 11.79
CA LEU A 73 -8.67 -2.42 13.10
C LEU A 73 -8.35 -3.44 14.20
N GLN A 74 -9.00 -4.60 14.20
CA GLN A 74 -8.68 -5.67 15.17
C GLN A 74 -7.25 -6.19 14.98
N GLN A 75 -6.83 -6.50 13.74
CA GLN A 75 -5.46 -6.93 13.47
C GLN A 75 -4.42 -5.89 13.93
N CYS A 76 -4.69 -4.60 13.71
CA CYS A 76 -3.85 -3.52 14.23
C CYS A 76 -3.77 -3.55 15.76
N LEU A 77 -4.93 -3.59 16.43
CA LEU A 77 -5.01 -3.58 17.89
C LEU A 77 -4.29 -4.77 18.51
N ASP A 78 -4.44 -5.96 17.92
CA ASP A 78 -3.79 -7.17 18.42
C ASP A 78 -2.27 -7.11 18.26
N ASN A 79 -1.78 -6.61 17.12
CA ASN A 79 -0.35 -6.39 16.91
C ASN A 79 0.22 -5.38 17.91
N VAL A 80 -0.46 -4.25 18.12
CA VAL A 80 -0.04 -3.20 19.08
C VAL A 80 -0.08 -3.72 20.51
N LYS A 81 -1.15 -4.41 20.92
CA LYS A 81 -1.23 -5.03 22.26
C LYS A 81 -0.11 -6.02 22.49
N ARG A 82 0.21 -6.86 21.50
CA ARG A 82 1.30 -7.83 21.60
C ARG A 82 2.67 -7.15 21.69
N PHE A 83 2.86 -6.06 20.96
CA PHE A 83 4.06 -5.24 21.02
C PHE A 83 4.24 -4.65 22.44
N LEU A 84 3.23 -3.91 22.93
CA LEU A 84 3.28 -3.26 24.24
C LEU A 84 3.49 -4.27 25.40
N LYS A 85 2.85 -5.44 25.36
CA LYS A 85 3.02 -6.47 26.40
C LYS A 85 4.42 -7.09 26.44
N LYS A 86 5.16 -7.10 25.33
CA LYS A 86 6.53 -7.63 25.28
C LYS A 86 7.52 -6.69 25.97
N ASP A 87 7.25 -5.39 25.97
CA ASP A 87 8.13 -4.39 26.59
C ASP A 87 8.06 -4.45 28.12
N ASP A 88 6.90 -4.81 28.70
CA ASP A 88 6.73 -4.98 30.15
C ASP A 88 7.58 -6.13 30.74
N HIS A 89 7.93 -7.14 29.93
CA HIS A 89 8.72 -8.30 30.38
C HIS A 89 10.23 -8.12 30.15
N ASN A 90 10.63 -7.08 29.42
CA ASN A 90 12.03 -6.75 29.13
C ASN A 90 12.61 -5.67 30.06
N ASN A 91 11.85 -5.20 31.05
CA ASN A 91 12.29 -4.19 32.03
C ASN A 91 12.70 -4.80 33.39
N ILE A 92 13.04 -6.09 33.42
CA ILE A 92 13.68 -6.75 34.56
C ILE A 92 15.10 -7.16 34.15
N ILE A 93 16.01 -6.18 34.09
CA ILE A 93 17.46 -6.35 34.34
C ILE A 93 17.92 -5.11 35.10
#